data_AF-A0A6J4R7R9-F1
#
_entry.id   AF-A0A6J4R7R9-F1
#
_cell.length_a   1.000
_cell.length_b   1.000
_cell.length_c   1.000
_cell.angle_alpha   90.00
_cell.angle_beta   90.00
_cell.angle_gamma   90.00
#
_symmetry.space_group_name_H-M   'P 1'
#
loop_
_entity.id
_entity.type
_entity.pdbx_description
1 polymer ?
#
loop_
_entity_poly.entity_id
_entity_poly.type
_entity_poly.pdbx_seq_one_letter_code
_entity_poly.pdbx_strand_id
1 'polypeptide(L)'
;MGRVEAILPASEQVPQERYENGQRLKVYLLEIREGGRGPSLTVSRRNEGLLKELFRLEVPEIYDGLVEIRAVAREAGLRSKVAVWSNEQGVDPVGACVGPRGSRVRAVVSELRNEKIDIIQWDPEPARFIAKALSPARVREVYLDEDEKQAEVIVPDDQLSLAIGREGQNARLAVKLTDWKIDIKPESQATEYEDTEEEEWEPDTDSQMHRCRAVLSNGRRCANMALPDSLFCGIPSHQAQASEFEGMVEGRGSDE
;
A
#
# COMPACT_ATOMS: atom_id res chain seq x y z
N MET A 1 -4.85 -8.11 37.52
CA MET A 1 -4.01 -9.32 37.71
C MET A 1 -3.62 -9.38 39.18
N GLY A 2 -4.13 -10.35 39.94
CA GLY A 2 -3.97 -10.36 41.40
C GLY A 2 -2.84 -11.24 41.96
N ARG A 3 -2.16 -12.05 41.12
CA ARG A 3 -1.12 -13.00 41.58
C ARG A 3 -0.01 -13.32 40.55
N VAL A 4 0.08 -12.56 39.45
CA VAL A 4 1.07 -12.84 38.39
C VAL A 4 1.82 -11.55 38.06
N GLU A 5 3.14 -11.64 38.08
CA GLU A 5 4.04 -10.54 37.74
C GLU A 5 4.43 -10.61 36.26
N ALA A 6 4.51 -9.45 35.63
CA ALA A 6 4.90 -9.30 34.23
C ALA A 6 6.00 -8.25 34.11
N ILE A 7 6.90 -8.44 33.14
CA ILE A 7 8.01 -7.54 32.86
C ILE A 7 7.73 -6.82 31.53
N LEU A 8 7.82 -5.49 31.55
CA LEU A 8 7.80 -4.63 30.36
C LEU A 8 9.25 -4.18 30.07
N PRO A 9 10.01 -4.92 29.24
CA PRO A 9 11.40 -4.59 28.96
C PRO A 9 11.51 -3.28 28.18
N ALA A 10 12.64 -2.58 28.32
CA ALA A 10 12.85 -1.27 27.68
C ALA A 10 12.71 -1.30 26.15
N SER A 11 13.04 -2.41 25.49
CA SER A 11 12.88 -2.60 24.05
C SER A 11 11.41 -2.59 23.59
N GLU A 12 10.51 -2.94 24.49
CA GLU A 12 9.06 -3.08 24.29
C GLU A 12 8.25 -1.92 24.87
N GLN A 13 8.95 -0.95 25.45
CA GLN A 13 8.40 0.34 25.85
C GLN A 13 8.28 1.27 24.65
N VAL A 14 7.32 2.19 24.71
CA VAL A 14 7.17 3.25 23.70
C VAL A 14 8.01 4.45 24.17
N PRO A 15 8.97 4.94 23.37
CA PRO A 15 9.94 5.96 23.83
C PRO A 15 9.33 7.25 24.38
N GLN A 16 8.13 7.61 23.92
CA GLN A 16 7.44 8.84 24.29
C GLN A 16 6.49 8.67 25.49
N GLU A 17 6.27 7.43 25.94
CA GLU A 17 5.41 7.15 27.08
C GLU A 17 6.17 7.29 28.40
N ARG A 18 5.49 7.80 29.42
CA ARG A 18 5.96 7.78 30.80
C ARG A 18 5.17 6.71 31.57
N TYR A 19 5.92 5.84 32.24
CA TYR A 19 5.37 4.75 33.05
C TYR A 19 5.54 5.09 34.53
N GLU A 20 4.43 5.23 35.23
CA GLU A 20 4.40 5.60 36.65
C GLU A 20 3.91 4.43 37.52
N ASN A 21 4.41 4.36 38.75
CA ASN A 21 3.95 3.35 39.69
C ASN A 21 2.46 3.57 40.03
N GLY A 22 1.67 2.49 40.06
CA GLY A 22 0.23 2.52 40.28
C GLY A 22 -0.60 2.86 39.03
N GLN A 23 0.04 3.21 37.91
CA GLN A 23 -0.63 3.46 36.65
C GLN A 23 -1.25 2.18 36.08
N ARG A 24 -2.52 2.23 35.69
CA ARG A 24 -3.15 1.16 34.91
C ARG A 24 -2.76 1.32 33.45
N LEU A 25 -2.31 0.23 32.84
CA LEU A 25 -1.80 0.20 31.48
C LEU A 25 -2.34 -1.06 30.78
N LYS A 26 -2.92 -0.90 29.59
CA LYS A 26 -3.16 -2.05 28.71
C LYS A 26 -1.88 -2.39 27.96
N VAL A 27 -1.52 -3.65 27.96
CA VAL A 27 -0.30 -4.19 27.35
C VAL A 27 -0.64 -5.42 26.54
N TYR A 28 0.18 -5.70 25.53
CA TYR A 28 0.13 -6.93 24.77
C TYR A 28 1.03 -7.98 25.41
N LEU A 29 0.52 -9.20 25.63
CA LEU A 29 1.34 -10.30 26.14
C LEU A 29 2.18 -10.86 24.99
N LEU A 30 3.50 -10.69 25.06
CA LEU A 30 4.42 -11.17 24.03
C LEU A 30 4.79 -12.63 24.22
N GLU A 31 5.14 -13.00 25.45
CA GLU A 31 5.73 -14.29 25.73
C GLU A 31 5.39 -14.74 27.15
N ILE A 32 5.16 -16.05 27.29
CA ILE A 32 5.06 -16.74 28.56
C ILE A 32 6.22 -17.72 28.64
N ARG A 33 7.10 -17.55 29.63
CA ARG A 33 8.18 -18.51 29.91
C ARG A 33 7.91 -19.27 31.18
N GLU A 34 7.85 -20.58 31.09
CA GLU A 34 7.79 -21.45 32.26
C GLU A 34 9.20 -21.66 32.81
N GLY A 35 9.44 -21.21 34.05
CA GLY A 35 10.71 -21.40 34.75
C GLY A 35 10.52 -22.04 36.12
N GLY A 36 11.62 -22.49 36.73
CA GLY A 36 11.60 -23.15 38.05
C GLY A 36 11.08 -22.30 39.22
N ARG A 37 10.83 -21.00 39.01
CA ARG A 37 10.23 -20.07 39.99
C ARG A 37 8.81 -19.61 39.62
N GLY A 38 8.17 -20.28 38.66
CA GLY A 38 6.84 -19.92 38.14
C GLY A 38 6.90 -19.28 36.75
N PRO A 39 5.74 -19.02 36.13
CA PRO A 39 5.67 -18.42 34.80
C PRO A 39 6.12 -16.95 34.85
N SER A 40 7.03 -16.57 33.95
CA SER A 40 7.41 -15.19 33.70
C SER A 40 6.69 -14.67 32.46
N LEU A 41 5.94 -13.57 32.62
CA LEU A 41 5.23 -12.92 31.52
C LEU A 41 6.03 -11.74 30.98
N THR A 42 6.30 -11.73 29.68
CA THR A 42 6.86 -10.56 28.99
C THR A 42 5.75 -9.85 28.25
N VAL A 43 5.62 -8.54 28.48
CA VAL A 43 4.56 -7.71 27.88
C VAL A 43 5.15 -6.58 27.04
N SER A 44 4.35 -6.02 26.15
CA SER A 44 4.74 -4.95 25.24
C SER A 44 3.70 -3.85 25.12
N ARG A 45 4.20 -2.62 25.01
CA ARG A 45 3.45 -1.46 24.54
C ARG A 45 3.72 -1.12 23.08
N ARG A 46 4.88 -1.56 22.57
CA ARG A 46 5.37 -1.25 21.22
C ARG A 46 4.78 -2.15 20.14
N ASN A 47 4.47 -3.40 20.46
CA ASN A 47 4.05 -4.41 19.49
C ASN A 47 2.72 -4.06 18.80
N GLU A 48 2.59 -4.37 17.51
CA GLU A 48 1.36 -4.14 16.73
C GLU A 48 0.13 -4.93 17.23
N GLY A 49 0.35 -6.07 17.90
CA GLY A 49 -0.70 -6.88 18.51
C GLY A 49 -1.51 -6.09 19.54
N LEU A 50 -0.90 -5.12 20.23
CA LEU A 50 -1.64 -4.23 21.12
C LEU A 50 -2.70 -3.44 20.35
N LEU A 51 -2.36 -2.88 19.19
CA LEU A 51 -3.29 -2.09 18.39
C LEU A 51 -4.44 -2.96 17.87
N LYS A 52 -4.11 -4.17 17.38
CA LYS A 52 -5.10 -5.16 16.92
C LYS A 52 -6.10 -5.53 18.02
N GLU A 53 -5.61 -5.86 19.21
CA GLU A 53 -6.44 -6.22 20.35
C GLU A 53 -7.28 -5.05 20.87
N LEU A 54 -6.73 -3.83 20.86
CA LEU A 54 -7.51 -2.63 21.24
C LEU A 54 -8.67 -2.40 20.29
N PHE A 55 -8.45 -2.54 18.97
CA PHE A 55 -9.54 -2.46 17.99
C PHE A 55 -10.55 -3.59 18.17
N ARG A 56 -10.09 -4.82 18.42
CA ARG A 56 -10.98 -5.96 18.71
C ARG A 56 -11.86 -5.74 19.94
N LEU A 57 -11.35 -5.07 20.98
CA LEU A 57 -12.12 -4.73 22.18
C LEU A 57 -13.10 -3.57 21.96
N GLU A 58 -12.74 -2.61 21.10
CA GLU A 58 -13.51 -1.37 20.87
C GLU A 58 -14.57 -1.51 19.75
N VAL A 59 -14.36 -2.40 18.79
CA VAL A 59 -15.18 -2.55 17.58
C VAL A 59 -15.88 -3.92 17.60
N PRO A 60 -17.20 -3.98 17.91
CA PRO A 60 -17.95 -5.24 17.94
C PRO A 60 -17.87 -6.04 16.64
N GLU A 61 -17.87 -5.36 15.50
CA GLU A 61 -17.79 -5.96 14.17
C GLU A 61 -16.46 -6.72 13.97
N ILE A 62 -15.37 -6.27 14.61
CA ILE A 62 -14.08 -7.01 14.62
C ILE A 62 -14.13 -8.17 15.61
N TYR A 63 -14.79 -8.00 16.75
CA TYR A 63 -14.95 -9.06 17.73
C TYR A 63 -15.72 -10.26 17.15
N ASP A 64 -16.83 -9.97 16.46
CA ASP A 64 -17.74 -10.92 15.82
C ASP A 64 -17.20 -11.49 14.50
N GLY A 65 -16.11 -10.94 13.96
CA GLY A 65 -15.47 -11.39 12.73
C GLY A 65 -16.12 -10.91 11.42
N LEU A 66 -17.06 -9.96 11.51
CA LEU A 66 -17.68 -9.31 10.34
C LEU A 66 -16.69 -8.39 9.63
N VAL A 67 -15.83 -7.73 10.39
CA VAL A 67 -14.72 -6.92 9.92
C VAL A 67 -13.42 -7.56 10.39
N GLU A 68 -12.41 -7.61 9.54
CA GLU A 68 -11.09 -8.12 9.90
C GLU A 68 -10.00 -7.09 9.66
N ILE A 69 -8.96 -7.12 10.50
CA ILE A 69 -7.74 -6.34 10.31
C ILE A 69 -6.77 -7.19 9.48
N ARG A 70 -6.60 -6.83 8.21
CA ARG A 70 -5.73 -7.53 7.25
C ARG A 70 -4.26 -7.25 7.47
N ALA A 71 -3.91 -6.00 7.76
CA ALA A 71 -2.52 -5.58 7.95
C ALA A 71 -2.42 -4.41 8.92
N VAL A 72 -1.28 -4.29 9.57
CA VAL A 72 -0.94 -3.16 10.45
C VAL A 72 0.49 -2.74 10.15
N ALA A 73 0.70 -1.44 10.02
CA ALA A 73 2.03 -0.83 10.02
C ALA A 73 2.09 0.18 11.16
N ARG A 74 2.96 -0.06 12.14
CA ARG A 74 3.02 0.72 13.38
C ARG A 74 4.39 1.31 13.64
N GLU A 75 4.43 2.62 13.85
CA GLU A 75 5.51 3.33 14.52
C GLU A 75 4.99 3.80 15.89
N ALA A 76 5.21 2.96 16.91
CA ALA A 76 4.55 3.10 18.20
C ALA A 76 4.78 4.45 18.88
N GLY A 77 3.70 5.04 19.39
CA GLY A 77 3.67 6.39 19.99
C GLY A 77 3.59 7.53 18.97
N LEU A 78 3.80 7.26 17.68
CA LEU A 78 3.80 8.27 16.63
C LEU A 78 2.59 8.14 15.71
N ARG A 79 2.61 7.11 14.85
CA ARG A 79 1.60 6.90 13.82
C ARG A 79 1.49 5.43 13.44
N SER A 80 0.28 5.00 13.17
CA SER A 80 -0.06 3.68 12.67
C SER A 80 -1.00 3.75 11.49
N LYS A 81 -0.86 2.80 10.57
CA LYS A 81 -1.83 2.51 9.51
C LYS A 81 -2.43 1.12 9.76
N VAL A 82 -3.74 1.00 9.63
CA VAL A 82 -4.49 -0.25 9.85
C VAL A 82 -5.34 -0.52 8.63
N ALA A 83 -5.11 -1.65 7.96
CA ALA A 83 -5.88 -2.09 6.81
C ALA A 83 -7.02 -3.00 7.27
N VAL A 84 -8.26 -2.64 6.93
CA VAL A 84 -9.47 -3.35 7.36
C VAL A 84 -10.29 -3.82 6.16
N TRP A 85 -10.88 -5.00 6.27
CA TRP A 85 -11.72 -5.62 5.25
C TRP A 85 -13.05 -6.08 5.86
N SER A 86 -14.11 -6.11 5.07
CA SER A 86 -15.40 -6.66 5.48
C SER A 86 -15.59 -8.06 4.92
N ASN A 87 -15.89 -9.02 5.79
CA ASN A 87 -16.27 -10.38 5.40
C ASN A 87 -17.74 -10.49 4.97
N GLU A 88 -18.54 -9.45 5.25
CA GLU A 88 -19.96 -9.40 4.93
C GLU A 88 -20.29 -8.25 3.98
N GLN A 89 -21.16 -8.52 3.00
CA GLN A 89 -21.65 -7.49 2.09
C GLN A 89 -22.53 -6.49 2.84
N GLY A 90 -22.35 -5.20 2.57
CA GLY A 90 -23.13 -4.12 3.19
C GLY A 90 -22.60 -3.63 4.54
N VAL A 91 -21.54 -4.26 5.07
CA VAL A 91 -20.81 -3.73 6.24
C VAL A 91 -19.64 -2.86 5.75
N ASP A 92 -19.61 -1.60 6.17
CA ASP A 92 -18.48 -0.70 5.93
C ASP A 92 -17.39 -0.91 7.00
N PRO A 93 -16.22 -1.48 6.64
CA PRO A 93 -15.19 -1.79 7.62
C PRO A 93 -14.52 -0.53 8.17
N VAL A 94 -14.41 0.54 7.39
CA VAL A 94 -13.81 1.80 7.85
C VAL A 94 -14.77 2.50 8.81
N GLY A 95 -16.05 2.63 8.42
CA GLY A 95 -17.11 3.20 9.26
C GLY A 95 -17.27 2.47 10.59
N ALA A 96 -17.22 1.13 10.58
CA ALA A 96 -17.25 0.31 11.79
C ALA A 96 -16.09 0.65 12.75
N CYS A 97 -14.87 0.78 12.23
CA CYS A 97 -13.70 1.08 13.06
C CYS A 97 -13.65 2.53 13.55
N VAL A 98 -14.17 3.48 12.77
CA VAL A 98 -14.23 4.90 13.13
C VAL A 98 -15.32 5.12 14.20
N GLY A 99 -16.50 4.53 14.00
CA GLY A 99 -17.67 4.69 14.85
C GLY A 99 -18.32 6.08 14.77
N PRO A 100 -19.44 6.31 15.48
CA PRO A 100 -20.18 7.55 15.44
C PRO A 100 -19.30 8.75 15.80
N ARG A 101 -19.18 9.70 14.87
CA ARG A 101 -18.27 10.85 14.99
C ARG A 101 -16.86 10.43 15.39
N GLY A 102 -16.32 9.28 14.98
CA GLY A 102 -14.94 8.86 15.33
C GLY A 102 -14.73 8.41 16.77
N SER A 103 -15.79 8.05 17.51
CA SER A 103 -15.68 7.70 18.93
C SER A 103 -14.77 6.50 19.19
N ARG A 104 -14.88 5.44 18.37
CA ARG A 104 -14.17 4.17 18.56
C ARG A 104 -12.68 4.34 18.30
N VAL A 105 -12.30 4.86 17.14
CA VAL A 105 -10.89 5.14 16.84
C VAL A 105 -10.26 6.11 17.86
N ARG A 106 -10.99 7.12 18.35
CA ARG A 106 -10.47 8.03 19.38
C ARG A 106 -10.22 7.33 20.73
N ALA A 107 -11.04 6.36 21.10
CA ALA A 107 -10.81 5.57 22.31
C ALA A 107 -9.49 4.78 22.20
N VAL A 108 -9.22 4.18 21.05
CA VAL A 108 -7.95 3.48 20.76
C VAL A 108 -6.77 4.45 20.75
N VAL A 109 -6.88 5.60 20.05
CA VAL A 109 -5.86 6.66 20.04
C VAL A 109 -5.54 7.14 21.46
N SER A 110 -6.55 7.32 22.31
CA SER A 110 -6.38 7.75 23.70
C SER A 110 -5.62 6.73 24.54
N GLU A 111 -5.94 5.44 24.39
CA GLU A 111 -5.23 4.34 25.05
C GLU A 111 -3.77 4.21 24.60
N LEU A 112 -3.48 4.60 23.35
CA LEU A 112 -2.13 4.66 22.79
C LEU A 112 -1.47 6.04 22.95
N ARG A 113 -1.90 6.83 23.94
CA ARG A 113 -1.28 8.11 24.33
C ARG A 113 -1.16 9.11 23.16
N ASN A 114 -2.20 9.17 22.33
CA ASN A 114 -2.33 10.03 21.15
C ASN A 114 -1.47 9.63 19.94
N GLU A 115 -1.09 8.36 19.84
CA GLU A 115 -0.60 7.79 18.58
C GLU A 115 -1.64 8.02 17.46
N LYS A 116 -1.23 8.62 16.33
CA LYS A 116 -2.14 8.88 15.21
C LYS A 116 -2.47 7.59 14.48
N ILE A 117 -3.74 7.35 14.15
CA ILE A 117 -4.16 6.11 13.47
C ILE A 117 -4.90 6.47 12.18
N ASP A 118 -4.41 5.93 11.06
CA ASP A 118 -5.12 5.93 9.78
C ASP A 118 -5.78 4.57 9.58
N ILE A 119 -7.09 4.57 9.33
CA ILE A 119 -7.87 3.37 9.02
C ILE A 119 -8.09 3.35 7.51
N ILE A 120 -7.61 2.31 6.87
CA ILE A 120 -7.56 2.16 5.41
C ILE A 120 -8.39 0.94 5.03
N GLN A 121 -9.27 1.08 4.05
CA GLN A 121 -9.96 -0.07 3.49
C GLN A 121 -8.95 -0.90 2.68
N TRP A 122 -8.75 -2.15 3.08
CA TRP A 122 -7.96 -3.11 2.32
C TRP A 122 -8.63 -3.36 0.96
N ASP A 123 -7.83 -3.67 -0.05
CA ASP A 123 -8.30 -3.99 -1.39
C ASP A 123 -7.51 -5.19 -1.92
N PRO A 124 -8.16 -6.20 -2.53
CA PRO A 124 -7.45 -7.31 -3.16
C PRO A 124 -6.64 -6.87 -4.37
N GLU A 125 -7.00 -5.76 -5.02
CA GLU A 125 -6.24 -5.20 -6.13
C GLU A 125 -5.07 -4.35 -5.58
N PRO A 126 -3.79 -4.74 -5.82
CA PRO A 126 -2.65 -4.08 -5.20
C PRO A 126 -2.56 -2.58 -5.53
N ALA A 127 -2.84 -2.18 -6.77
CA ALA A 127 -2.79 -0.78 -7.19
C ALA A 127 -3.75 0.08 -6.35
N ARG A 128 -4.99 -0.39 -6.16
CA ARG A 128 -5.99 0.30 -5.34
C ARG A 128 -5.61 0.30 -3.87
N PHE A 129 -5.06 -0.80 -3.36
CA PHE A 129 -4.65 -0.86 -1.96
C PHE A 129 -3.48 0.09 -1.67
N ILE A 130 -2.48 0.13 -2.54
CA ILE A 130 -1.32 1.05 -2.46
C ILE A 130 -1.79 2.51 -2.52
N ALA A 131 -2.68 2.84 -3.46
CA ALA A 131 -3.24 4.18 -3.56
C ALA A 131 -3.94 4.60 -2.24
N LYS A 132 -4.77 3.72 -1.67
CA LYS A 132 -5.44 3.98 -0.39
C LYS A 132 -4.46 4.05 0.79
N ALA A 133 -3.36 3.29 0.76
CA ALA A 133 -2.36 3.26 1.83
C ALA A 133 -1.60 4.59 1.98
N LEU A 134 -1.46 5.36 0.89
CA LEU A 134 -0.83 6.69 0.88
C LEU A 134 -1.72 7.81 1.42
N SER A 135 -3.00 7.51 1.73
CA SER A 135 -3.91 8.44 2.42
C SER A 135 -3.23 9.09 3.64
N PRO A 136 -3.32 10.42 3.79
CA PRO A 136 -4.28 11.34 3.16
C PRO A 136 -3.90 11.90 1.78
N ALA A 137 -2.73 11.56 1.23
CA ALA A 137 -2.33 12.06 -0.09
C ALA A 137 -3.22 11.47 -1.19
N ARG A 138 -3.57 12.30 -2.19
CA ARG A 138 -4.28 11.86 -3.38
C ARG A 138 -3.29 11.25 -4.36
N VAL A 139 -3.65 10.09 -4.89
CA VAL A 139 -2.88 9.36 -5.89
C VAL A 139 -3.60 9.49 -7.22
N ARG A 140 -2.85 9.82 -8.27
CA ARG A 140 -3.34 9.92 -9.64
C ARG A 140 -3.32 8.54 -10.29
N GLU A 141 -2.14 7.92 -10.32
CA GLU A 141 -1.90 6.64 -10.98
C GLU A 141 -0.96 5.76 -10.15
N VAL A 142 -1.08 4.45 -10.33
CA VAL A 142 -0.20 3.44 -9.73
C VAL A 142 0.18 2.44 -10.80
N TYR A 143 1.47 2.36 -11.10
CA TYR A 143 2.06 1.39 -12.00
C TYR A 143 2.71 0.28 -11.19
N LEU A 144 2.40 -0.96 -11.53
CA LEU A 144 2.90 -2.14 -10.80
C LEU A 144 3.92 -2.89 -11.63
N ASP A 145 5.00 -3.27 -10.98
CA ASP A 145 5.91 -4.35 -11.39
C ASP A 145 5.70 -5.51 -10.42
N GLU A 146 4.93 -6.52 -10.85
CA GLU A 146 4.60 -7.67 -10.02
C GLU A 146 5.79 -8.59 -9.76
N ASP A 147 6.73 -8.69 -10.72
CA ASP A 147 7.91 -9.54 -10.61
C ASP A 147 8.85 -9.02 -9.53
N GLU A 148 9.07 -7.70 -9.49
CA GLU A 148 9.94 -7.06 -8.49
C GLU A 148 9.22 -6.61 -7.21
N LYS A 149 7.88 -6.75 -7.18
CA LYS A 149 6.98 -6.25 -6.13
C LYS A 149 7.20 -4.75 -5.86
N GLN A 150 7.27 -4.00 -6.95
CA GLN A 150 7.50 -2.56 -6.97
C GLN A 150 6.27 -1.83 -7.51
N ALA A 151 6.01 -0.65 -6.96
CA ALA A 151 4.94 0.22 -7.40
C ALA A 151 5.49 1.63 -7.59
N GLU A 152 5.31 2.18 -8.79
CA GLU A 152 5.54 3.59 -9.07
C GLU A 152 4.20 4.33 -8.94
N VAL A 153 4.15 5.31 -8.05
CA VAL A 153 2.94 6.04 -7.70
C VAL A 153 3.09 7.48 -8.13
N ILE A 154 2.20 7.91 -9.03
CA ILE A 154 2.14 9.30 -9.47
C ILE A 154 1.16 10.06 -8.58
N VAL A 155 1.62 11.16 -8.02
CA VAL A 155 0.83 12.07 -7.19
C VAL A 155 0.88 13.49 -7.76
N PRO A 156 -0.15 14.32 -7.57
CA PRO A 156 -0.06 15.74 -7.90
C PRO A 156 1.14 16.41 -7.22
N ASP A 157 1.78 17.36 -7.89
CA ASP A 157 2.99 18.04 -7.40
C ASP A 157 2.79 18.64 -5.99
N ASP A 158 1.62 19.19 -5.70
CA ASP A 158 1.26 19.76 -4.39
C ASP A 158 1.10 18.70 -3.29
N GLN A 159 0.89 17.44 -3.66
CA GLN A 159 0.70 16.31 -2.74
C GLN A 159 1.97 15.50 -2.50
N LEU A 160 3.07 15.71 -3.25
CA LEU A 160 4.31 14.93 -3.12
C LEU A 160 4.85 14.91 -1.69
N SER A 161 4.94 16.08 -1.05
CA SER A 161 5.41 16.20 0.33
C SER A 161 4.51 15.48 1.34
N LEU A 162 3.19 15.50 1.10
CA LEU A 162 2.22 14.79 1.95
C LEU A 162 2.31 13.27 1.77
N ALA A 163 2.48 12.81 0.53
CA ALA A 163 2.61 11.40 0.17
C ALA A 163 3.86 10.77 0.80
N ILE A 164 4.99 11.48 0.76
CA ILE A 164 6.23 11.07 1.44
C ILE A 164 6.04 11.16 2.98
N GLY A 165 5.51 12.29 3.44
CA GLY A 165 5.33 12.60 4.87
C GLY A 165 6.63 13.03 5.55
N ARG A 166 6.51 13.56 6.78
CA ARG A 166 7.65 13.99 7.58
C ARG A 166 8.63 12.83 7.78
N GLU A 167 9.90 13.03 7.42
CA GLU A 167 10.96 12.01 7.48
C GLU A 167 10.62 10.71 6.71
N GLY A 168 9.76 10.80 5.69
CA GLY A 168 9.30 9.64 4.91
C GLY A 168 8.35 8.71 5.67
N GLN A 169 7.79 9.15 6.82
CA GLN A 169 6.97 8.29 7.67
C GLN A 169 5.73 7.74 6.94
N ASN A 170 5.05 8.55 6.11
CA ASN A 170 3.82 8.09 5.46
C ASN A 170 4.13 7.00 4.43
N ALA A 171 5.11 7.24 3.55
CA ALA A 171 5.59 6.26 2.58
C ALA A 171 6.10 4.98 3.26
N ARG A 172 6.89 5.09 4.32
CA ARG A 172 7.43 3.92 5.06
C ARG A 172 6.32 3.08 5.69
N LEU A 173 5.29 3.72 6.26
CA LEU A 173 4.13 3.01 6.79
C LEU A 173 3.32 2.35 5.66
N ALA A 174 3.14 3.01 4.51
CA ALA A 174 2.46 2.43 3.35
C ALA A 174 3.20 1.21 2.79
N VAL A 175 4.53 1.26 2.67
CA VAL A 175 5.39 0.12 2.28
C VAL A 175 5.20 -1.05 3.24
N LYS A 176 5.28 -0.80 4.56
CA LYS A 176 5.07 -1.86 5.56
C LYS A 176 3.65 -2.43 5.55
N LEU A 177 2.63 -1.60 5.27
CA LEU A 177 1.23 -2.00 5.29
C LEU A 177 0.87 -2.86 4.08
N THR A 178 1.39 -2.50 2.92
CA THR A 178 1.10 -3.15 1.63
C THR A 178 2.05 -4.29 1.33
N ASP A 179 3.24 -4.28 1.93
CA ASP A 179 4.35 -5.17 1.62
C ASP A 179 4.86 -5.00 0.16
N TRP A 180 4.71 -3.80 -0.40
CA TRP A 180 5.26 -3.39 -1.70
C TRP A 180 6.34 -2.32 -1.53
N LYS A 181 7.34 -2.35 -2.41
CA LYS A 181 8.24 -1.20 -2.57
C LYS A 181 7.47 -0.10 -3.30
N ILE A 182 7.46 1.11 -2.76
CA ILE A 182 6.69 2.23 -3.31
C ILE A 182 7.66 3.36 -3.65
N ASP A 183 7.75 3.71 -4.93
CA ASP A 183 8.40 4.92 -5.42
C ASP A 183 7.33 5.98 -5.73
N ILE A 184 7.52 7.21 -5.25
CA ILE A 184 6.51 8.26 -5.36
C ILE A 184 7.07 9.39 -6.21
N LYS A 185 6.41 9.68 -7.33
CA LYS A 185 6.82 10.73 -8.26
C LYS A 185 5.74 11.80 -8.41
N PRO A 186 6.13 13.08 -8.58
CA PRO A 186 5.18 14.12 -8.96
C PRO A 186 4.68 13.92 -10.39
N GLU A 187 3.47 14.38 -10.68
CA GLU A 187 2.89 14.29 -12.03
C GLU A 187 3.72 15.03 -13.09
N SER A 188 4.34 16.15 -12.74
CA SER A 188 5.26 16.87 -13.64
C SER A 188 6.37 15.99 -14.21
N GLN A 189 6.88 15.04 -13.42
CA GLN A 189 7.92 14.09 -13.83
C GLN A 189 7.35 12.92 -14.66
N ALA A 190 6.05 12.63 -14.55
CA ALA A 190 5.39 11.58 -15.31
C ALA A 190 5.07 12.02 -16.76
N THR A 191 4.64 13.26 -16.95
CA THR A 191 4.35 13.84 -18.27
C THR A 191 5.54 13.86 -19.22
N GLU A 192 6.78 13.95 -18.71
CA GLU A 192 7.98 13.84 -19.57
C GLU A 192 8.07 12.49 -20.29
N TYR A 193 7.47 11.43 -19.73
CA TYR A 193 7.42 10.11 -20.38
C TYR A 193 6.29 9.98 -21.40
N GLU A 194 5.18 10.72 -21.25
CA GLU A 194 4.04 10.72 -22.17
C GLU A 194 4.28 11.62 -23.39
N ASP A 195 4.87 12.81 -23.19
CA ASP A 195 5.19 13.75 -24.29
C ASP A 195 6.28 13.21 -25.24
N THR A 196 7.10 12.24 -24.79
CA THR A 196 8.06 11.55 -25.67
C THR A 196 7.38 10.47 -26.53
N GLU A 197 6.14 10.06 -26.20
CA GLU A 197 5.34 9.11 -26.97
C GLU A 197 4.34 9.78 -27.92
N GLU A 198 4.08 11.09 -27.76
CA GLU A 198 3.29 11.96 -28.64
C GLU A 198 4.14 12.85 -29.58
N GLU A 199 5.37 12.45 -29.93
CA GLU A 199 5.96 12.96 -31.17
C GLU A 199 5.11 12.43 -32.34
N GLU A 200 4.21 13.31 -32.79
CA GLU A 200 3.42 13.23 -34.00
C GLU A 200 4.30 12.69 -35.13
N TRP A 201 4.08 11.42 -35.47
CA TRP A 201 4.79 10.74 -36.54
C TRP A 201 4.41 11.40 -37.87
N GLU A 202 5.27 12.28 -38.39
CA GLU A 202 5.35 12.50 -39.83
C GLU A 202 6.17 11.33 -40.43
N PRO A 203 5.61 10.53 -41.36
CA PRO A 203 6.40 9.52 -42.05
C PRO A 203 7.53 10.18 -42.83
N ASP A 204 8.75 10.10 -42.31
CA ASP A 204 9.94 10.22 -43.14
C ASP A 204 10.04 8.92 -43.95
N THR A 205 9.64 8.98 -45.22
CA THR A 205 9.43 7.83 -46.13
C THR A 205 10.68 7.00 -46.42
N ASP A 206 11.81 7.27 -45.75
CA ASP A 206 13.10 6.60 -46.00
C ASP A 206 13.74 5.99 -44.74
N SER A 207 13.11 6.09 -43.56
CA SER A 207 13.66 5.55 -42.31
C SER A 207 13.17 4.11 -42.03
N GLN A 208 13.91 3.11 -42.53
CA GLN A 208 13.63 1.66 -42.33
C GLN A 208 13.81 1.14 -40.89
N MET A 209 14.05 2.01 -39.90
CA MET A 209 14.27 1.61 -38.50
C MET A 209 13.23 2.28 -37.60
N HIS A 210 12.36 1.48 -36.99
CA HIS A 210 11.35 1.94 -36.03
C HIS A 210 11.33 1.07 -34.77
N ARG A 211 10.76 1.56 -33.67
CA ARG A 211 10.61 0.77 -32.43
C ARG A 211 9.59 -0.34 -32.61
N CYS A 212 9.83 -1.46 -31.96
CA CYS A 212 8.94 -2.61 -31.94
C CYS A 212 7.55 -2.22 -31.40
N ARG A 213 6.50 -2.59 -32.13
CA ARG A 213 5.11 -2.29 -31.77
C ARG A 213 4.48 -3.23 -30.75
N ALA A 214 5.21 -4.22 -30.24
CA ALA A 214 4.66 -5.14 -29.26
C ALA A 214 4.31 -4.42 -27.96
N VAL A 215 3.14 -4.73 -27.42
CA VAL A 215 2.69 -4.31 -26.10
C VAL A 215 3.03 -5.43 -25.13
N LEU A 216 3.78 -5.09 -24.10
CA LEU A 216 4.13 -6.01 -23.02
C LEU A 216 2.90 -6.25 -22.14
N SER A 217 2.93 -7.28 -21.30
CA SER A 217 1.86 -7.58 -20.35
C SER A 217 1.53 -6.43 -19.39
N ASN A 218 2.46 -5.49 -19.21
CA ASN A 218 2.31 -4.27 -18.42
C ASN A 218 1.77 -3.06 -19.20
N GLY A 219 1.27 -3.26 -20.44
CA GLY A 219 0.69 -2.21 -21.28
C GLY A 219 1.71 -1.28 -21.95
N ARG A 220 3.00 -1.41 -21.65
CA ARG A 220 4.06 -0.59 -22.27
C ARG A 220 4.48 -1.15 -23.62
N ARG A 221 4.93 -0.28 -24.53
CA ARG A 221 5.55 -0.72 -25.79
C ARG A 221 6.96 -1.25 -25.58
N CYS A 222 7.31 -2.27 -26.35
CA CYS A 222 8.65 -2.84 -26.38
C CYS A 222 9.69 -1.77 -26.70
N ALA A 223 10.79 -1.73 -25.92
CA ALA A 223 11.88 -0.79 -26.12
C ALA A 223 12.84 -1.17 -27.26
N ASN A 224 12.77 -2.39 -27.78
CA ASN A 224 13.68 -2.86 -28.82
C ASN A 224 13.34 -2.25 -30.20
N MET A 225 14.36 -2.15 -31.05
CA MET A 225 14.17 -1.82 -32.47
C MET A 225 13.51 -2.99 -33.20
N ALA A 226 12.58 -2.66 -34.09
CA ALA A 226 11.99 -3.63 -35.00
C ALA A 226 13.03 -4.13 -36.01
N LEU A 227 12.82 -5.34 -36.52
CA LEU A 227 13.65 -5.87 -37.60
C LEU A 227 13.38 -5.09 -38.90
N PRO A 228 14.33 -5.03 -39.84
CA PRO A 228 14.07 -4.52 -41.18
C PRO A 228 12.84 -5.22 -41.78
N ASP A 229 11.92 -4.43 -42.35
CA ASP A 229 10.64 -4.89 -42.94
C ASP A 229 9.65 -5.57 -41.96
N SER A 230 9.84 -5.43 -40.64
CA SER A 230 8.92 -5.94 -39.62
C SER A 230 8.48 -4.82 -38.68
N LEU A 231 7.25 -4.88 -38.18
CA LEU A 231 6.75 -4.01 -37.10
C LEU A 231 7.28 -4.42 -35.71
N PHE A 232 7.98 -5.55 -35.61
CA PHE A 232 8.35 -6.18 -34.35
C PHE A 232 9.85 -6.53 -34.30
N CYS A 233 10.42 -6.59 -33.09
CA CYS A 233 11.80 -7.03 -32.88
C CYS A 233 11.90 -8.57 -32.90
N GLY A 234 13.12 -9.12 -32.90
CA GLY A 234 13.34 -10.58 -33.01
C GLY A 234 12.86 -11.46 -31.85
N ILE A 235 12.08 -10.92 -30.91
CA ILE A 235 11.52 -11.69 -29.78
C ILE A 235 10.28 -12.45 -30.26
N PRO A 236 10.20 -13.79 -30.09
CA PRO A 236 9.09 -14.58 -30.61
C PRO A 236 7.70 -14.17 -30.08
N SER A 237 7.59 -13.80 -28.80
CA SER A 237 6.32 -13.33 -28.22
C SER A 237 5.86 -12.00 -28.79
N HIS A 238 6.78 -11.14 -29.24
CA HIS A 238 6.47 -9.88 -29.90
C HIS A 238 6.07 -10.10 -31.36
N GLN A 239 6.75 -11.00 -32.07
CA GLN A 239 6.38 -11.39 -33.43
C GLN A 239 4.99 -12.05 -33.49
N ALA A 240 4.59 -12.79 -32.46
CA ALA A 240 3.25 -13.39 -32.39
C ALA A 240 2.12 -12.35 -32.36
N GLN A 241 2.37 -11.16 -31.80
CA GLN A 241 1.42 -10.05 -31.79
C GLN A 241 1.21 -9.43 -33.18
N ALA A 242 2.04 -9.77 -34.18
CA ALA A 242 1.87 -9.28 -35.55
C ALA A 242 0.52 -9.69 -36.17
N SER A 243 0.03 -10.88 -35.84
CA SER A 243 -1.26 -11.39 -36.32
C SER A 243 -2.46 -10.55 -35.86
N GLU A 244 -2.34 -9.80 -34.76
CA GLU A 244 -3.39 -8.90 -34.25
C GLU A 244 -3.45 -7.57 -35.03
N PHE A 245 -2.37 -7.20 -35.72
CA PHE A 245 -2.28 -5.94 -36.47
C PHE A 245 -2.61 -6.07 -37.97
N GLU A 246 -2.55 -7.27 -38.56
CA GLU A 246 -2.85 -7.50 -39.98
C GLU A 246 -4.33 -7.26 -40.33
N GLY A 247 -5.25 -7.45 -39.37
CA GLY A 247 -6.70 -7.27 -39.58
C GLY A 247 -7.20 -5.82 -39.71
N MET A 248 -6.35 -4.80 -39.50
CA MET A 248 -6.74 -3.38 -39.57
C MET A 248 -6.44 -2.71 -40.92
N VAL A 249 -5.70 -3.36 -41.82
CA VAL A 249 -5.28 -2.75 -43.10
C VAL A 249 -6.27 -3.04 -44.25
N GLU A 250 -7.05 -4.12 -44.18
CA GLU A 250 -7.97 -4.50 -45.27
C GLU A 250 -9.29 -3.70 -45.33
N GLY A 251 -9.54 -2.78 -44.38
CA GLY A 251 -10.79 -2.01 -44.29
C GLY A 251 -10.84 -0.67 -45.03
N ARG A 252 -9.77 -0.25 -45.71
CA ARG A 252 -9.73 1.04 -46.45
C ARG A 252 -9.24 0.82 -47.87
N GLY A 253 -10.11 0.29 -48.73
CA GLY A 253 -9.78 0.13 -50.13
C GLY A 253 -10.93 -0.40 -50.98
N SER A 254 -11.97 0.41 -51.18
CA SER A 254 -12.73 0.52 -52.43
C SER A 254 -13.99 1.36 -52.22
N ASP A 255 -13.92 2.63 -52.55
CA ASP A 255 -15.05 3.37 -53.11
C ASP A 255 -14.46 4.33 -54.15
N GLU A 256 -14.75 4.02 -55.41
CA GLU A 256 -14.52 4.86 -56.61
C GLU A 256 -15.45 6.08 -56.61
#